data_AF-A0A7Y8LRV6-F1
#
_entry.id   AF-A0A7Y8LRV6-F1
#
_cell.length_a   1.000
_cell.length_b   1.000
_cell.length_c   1.000
_cell.angle_alpha   90.00
_cell.angle_beta   90.00
_cell.angle_gamma   90.00
#
_symmetry.space_group_name_H-M   'P 1'
#
loop_
_entity.id
_entity.type
_entity.pdbx_description
1 polymer ?
#
loop_
_entity_poly.entity_id
_entity_poly.type
_entity_poly.pdbx_seq_one_letter_code
_entity_poly.pdbx_strand_id
1 'polypeptide(L)'
;PSVITGFDAEDILTSIMMLLTQIAEGRAEIEIQYTSVVKPEGNRKAVELINEYFEPCDANWRGIGVIPGSGLKLKRSKKHLDINSILKIDVSESHEPKGCQCGYVLRGIKIPTECKLFGKACTPEHPVGACMVSTEGSCAAYYKYSGSMK
;
A
#
# COMPACT_ATOMS: atom_id res chain seq x y z
N PRO A 1 -2.77 -18.27 -5.66
CA PRO A 1 -1.64 -18.05 -6.58
C PRO A 1 -1.17 -16.60 -6.49
N SER A 2 0.11 -16.33 -6.75
CA SER A 2 0.67 -14.97 -6.79
C SER A 2 1.80 -14.89 -7.81
N VAL A 3 1.97 -13.72 -8.43
CA VAL A 3 3.04 -13.47 -9.40
C VAL A 3 3.71 -12.14 -9.05
N ILE A 4 5.03 -12.16 -8.85
CA ILE A 4 5.82 -10.93 -8.65
C ILE A 4 6.05 -10.29 -10.02
N THR A 5 5.54 -9.08 -10.21
CA THR A 5 5.50 -8.37 -11.50
C THR A 5 6.27 -7.06 -11.47
N GLY A 6 6.70 -6.60 -12.65
CA GLY A 6 7.23 -5.25 -12.86
C GLY A 6 6.13 -4.19 -12.97
N PHE A 7 6.47 -3.06 -13.57
CA PHE A 7 5.58 -1.89 -13.66
C PHE A 7 5.21 -1.50 -15.09
N ASP A 8 5.84 -2.11 -16.09
CA ASP A 8 5.51 -1.86 -17.48
C ASP A 8 4.20 -2.59 -17.85
N ALA A 9 3.49 -2.07 -18.86
CA ALA A 9 2.21 -2.64 -19.26
C ALA A 9 2.32 -4.13 -19.65
N GLU A 10 3.41 -4.51 -20.32
CA GLU A 10 3.68 -5.90 -20.71
C GLU A 10 3.94 -6.81 -19.49
N ASP A 11 4.63 -6.31 -18.46
CA ASP A 11 4.86 -7.05 -17.22
C ASP A 11 3.55 -7.41 -16.53
N ILE A 12 2.65 -6.42 -16.43
CA ILE A 12 1.33 -6.56 -15.80
C ILE A 12 0.47 -7.54 -16.60
N LEU A 13 0.40 -7.39 -17.93
CA LEU A 13 -0.38 -8.28 -18.80
C LEU A 13 0.12 -9.73 -18.73
N THR A 14 1.44 -9.92 -18.77
CA THR A 14 2.07 -11.24 -18.66
C THR A 14 1.74 -11.88 -17.31
N SER A 15 1.82 -11.10 -16.23
CA SER A 15 1.55 -11.60 -14.87
C SER A 15 0.08 -11.95 -14.66
N ILE A 16 -0.85 -11.21 -15.26
CA ILE A 16 -2.27 -11.57 -15.29
C ILE A 16 -2.46 -12.92 -16.01
N MET A 17 -1.81 -13.12 -17.17
CA MET A 17 -1.88 -14.39 -17.88
C MET A 17 -1.34 -15.54 -17.02
N MET A 18 -0.18 -15.36 -16.38
CA MET A 18 0.40 -16.38 -15.47
C MET A 18 -0.55 -16.74 -14.32
N LEU A 19 -1.19 -15.74 -13.70
CA LEU A 19 -2.20 -15.96 -12.66
C LEU A 19 -3.40 -16.77 -13.18
N LEU A 20 -3.92 -16.42 -14.36
CA LEU A 20 -5.04 -17.12 -14.98
C LEU A 20 -4.68 -18.57 -15.34
N THR A 21 -3.46 -18.81 -15.83
CA THR A 21 -2.96 -20.17 -16.08
C THR A 21 -2.93 -20.99 -14.81
N GLN A 22 -2.36 -20.47 -13.72
CA GLN A 22 -2.36 -21.18 -12.43
C GLN A 22 -3.78 -21.51 -11.96
N ILE A 23 -4.72 -20.56 -12.08
CA ILE A 23 -6.13 -20.79 -11.71
C ILE A 23 -6.75 -21.91 -12.57
N ALA A 24 -6.52 -21.89 -13.89
CA ALA A 24 -7.03 -22.90 -14.81
C ALA A 24 -6.45 -24.31 -14.54
N GLU A 25 -5.20 -24.37 -14.10
CA GLU A 25 -4.49 -25.60 -13.73
C GLU A 25 -4.76 -26.05 -12.29
N GLY A 26 -5.49 -25.27 -11.49
CA GLY A 26 -5.70 -25.56 -10.07
C GLY A 26 -4.43 -25.43 -9.20
N ARG A 27 -3.42 -24.70 -9.67
CA ARG A 27 -2.17 -24.42 -8.93
C ARG A 27 -2.29 -23.15 -8.10
N ALA A 28 -1.50 -23.09 -7.03
CA ALA A 28 -1.44 -21.93 -6.13
C ALA A 28 0.00 -21.68 -5.68
N GLU A 29 0.87 -21.33 -6.62
CA GLU A 29 2.29 -21.09 -6.41
C GLU A 29 2.63 -19.59 -6.42
N ILE A 30 3.86 -19.27 -6.02
CA ILE A 30 4.46 -17.95 -6.17
C ILE A 30 5.43 -18.03 -7.34
N GLU A 31 5.14 -17.30 -8.41
CA GLU A 31 6.01 -17.20 -9.58
C GLU A 31 6.62 -15.79 -9.66
N ILE A 32 7.76 -15.66 -10.34
CA ILE A 32 8.44 -14.38 -10.53
C ILE A 32 8.42 -14.07 -12.03
N GLN A 33 7.63 -13.09 -12.44
CA GLN A 33 7.68 -12.56 -13.80
C GLN A 33 8.83 -11.55 -13.93
N TYR A 34 9.07 -10.75 -12.88
CA TYR A 34 10.08 -9.70 -12.86
C TYR A 34 11.50 -10.18 -12.56
N THR A 35 11.92 -11.26 -13.24
CA THR A 35 13.19 -11.98 -12.99
C THR A 35 14.45 -11.17 -13.28
N SER A 36 14.35 -10.12 -14.08
CA SER A 36 15.46 -9.20 -14.38
C SER A 36 15.91 -8.39 -13.17
N VAL A 37 15.02 -8.17 -12.19
CA VAL A 37 15.28 -7.35 -11.00
C VAL A 37 15.12 -8.15 -9.71
N VAL A 38 14.14 -9.04 -9.63
CA VAL A 38 13.81 -9.78 -8.41
C VAL A 38 14.45 -11.17 -8.44
N LYS A 39 15.26 -11.45 -7.42
CA LYS A 39 15.81 -12.78 -7.13
C LYS A 39 14.96 -13.51 -6.10
N PRO A 40 14.87 -14.86 -6.13
CA PRO A 40 14.13 -15.63 -5.13
C PRO A 40 14.54 -15.33 -3.68
N GLU A 41 15.82 -15.09 -3.45
CA GLU A 41 16.37 -14.74 -2.12
C GLU A 41 16.22 -13.25 -1.74
N GLY A 42 15.72 -12.41 -2.64
CA GLY A 42 15.60 -10.97 -2.46
C GLY A 42 16.96 -10.27 -2.25
N ASN A 43 16.94 -9.13 -1.56
CA ASN A 43 18.15 -8.42 -1.16
C ASN A 43 18.51 -8.75 0.30
N ARG A 44 19.39 -9.75 0.48
CA ARG A 44 19.80 -10.24 1.80
C ARG A 44 20.37 -9.14 2.70
N LYS A 45 21.18 -8.23 2.15
CA LYS A 45 21.77 -7.12 2.91
C LYS A 45 20.71 -6.15 3.44
N ALA A 46 19.69 -5.85 2.63
CA ALA A 46 18.59 -5.00 3.06
C ALA A 46 17.77 -5.65 4.18
N VAL A 47 17.48 -6.95 4.04
CA VAL A 47 16.76 -7.73 5.07
C VAL A 47 17.56 -7.79 6.38
N GLU A 48 18.88 -8.02 6.32
CA GLU A 48 19.77 -8.00 7.49
C GLU A 48 19.72 -6.65 8.21
N LEU A 49 19.79 -5.53 7.48
CA LEU A 49 19.69 -4.20 8.06
C LEU A 49 18.32 -3.93 8.71
N ILE A 50 17.22 -4.31 8.04
CA ILE A 50 15.88 -4.17 8.63
C ILE A 50 15.82 -4.97 9.94
N ASN A 51 16.30 -6.21 9.93
CA ASN A 51 16.31 -7.07 11.12
C ASN A 51 17.29 -6.61 12.20
N GLU A 52 18.34 -5.86 11.88
CA GLU A 52 19.25 -5.30 12.87
C GLU A 52 18.55 -4.18 13.68
N TYR A 53 17.78 -3.33 13.01
CA TYR A 53 17.21 -2.12 13.62
C TYR A 53 15.78 -2.27 14.11
N PHE A 54 14.96 -3.08 13.44
CA PHE A 54 13.52 -3.13 13.64
C PHE A 54 13.03 -4.48 14.15
N GLU A 55 11.86 -4.46 14.81
CA GLU A 55 11.09 -5.64 15.16
C GLU A 55 9.61 -5.46 14.77
N PRO A 56 8.89 -6.54 14.41
CA PRO A 56 7.47 -6.45 14.10
C PRO A 56 6.65 -5.91 15.26
N CYS A 57 5.60 -5.15 14.95
CA CYS A 57 4.60 -4.72 15.91
C CYS A 57 3.23 -4.59 15.27
N ASP A 58 2.20 -4.50 16.09
CA ASP A 58 0.87 -4.14 15.63
C ASP A 58 0.90 -2.69 15.13
N ALA A 59 0.24 -2.43 14.01
CA ALA A 59 0.19 -1.10 13.43
C ALA A 59 -1.21 -0.76 12.93
N ASN A 60 -1.60 0.49 13.12
CA ASN A 60 -2.85 1.02 12.59
C ASN A 60 -2.66 1.42 11.12
N TRP A 61 -3.31 0.69 10.21
CA TRP A 61 -3.38 1.03 8.80
C TRP A 61 -4.56 1.95 8.55
N ARG A 62 -4.27 3.19 8.14
CA ARG A 62 -5.26 4.24 7.95
C ARG A 62 -6.43 3.78 7.07
N GLY A 63 -7.66 3.87 7.59
CA GLY A 63 -8.89 3.44 6.90
C GLY A 63 -9.15 1.91 6.90
N ILE A 64 -8.27 1.11 7.50
CA ILE A 64 -8.41 -0.35 7.63
C ILE A 64 -8.51 -0.75 9.11
N GLY A 65 -7.65 -0.18 9.96
CA GLY A 65 -7.59 -0.46 11.40
C GLY A 65 -6.26 -1.09 11.82
N VAL A 66 -6.19 -1.56 13.07
CA VAL A 66 -4.99 -2.22 13.60
C VAL A 66 -4.84 -3.62 13.00
N ILE A 67 -3.70 -3.87 12.38
CA ILE A 67 -3.35 -5.19 11.83
C ILE A 67 -2.17 -5.76 12.65
N PRO A 68 -2.32 -6.94 13.27
CA PRO A 68 -1.27 -7.55 14.08
C PRO A 68 0.03 -7.81 13.32
N GLY A 69 1.17 -7.48 13.93
CA GLY A 69 2.51 -7.76 13.36
C GLY A 69 2.81 -7.10 12.00
N SER A 70 2.01 -6.12 11.57
CA SER A 70 2.11 -5.51 10.23
C SER A 70 3.03 -4.29 10.15
N GLY A 71 3.42 -3.73 11.29
CA GLY A 71 4.33 -2.60 11.40
C GLY A 71 5.74 -3.00 11.79
N LEU A 72 6.65 -2.03 11.70
CA LEU A 72 8.00 -2.11 12.21
C LEU A 72 8.24 -0.99 13.21
N LYS A 73 8.76 -1.35 14.38
CA LYS A 73 9.25 -0.38 15.38
C LYS A 73 10.73 -0.60 15.64
N LEU A 74 11.43 0.44 16.08
CA LEU A 74 12.83 0.31 16.47
C LEU A 74 12.96 -0.65 17.66
N LYS A 75 13.94 -1.56 17.59
CA LYS A 75 14.26 -2.46 18.69
C LYS A 75 14.61 -1.67 19.94
N ARG A 76 14.37 -2.28 21.12
CA ARG A 76 14.74 -1.68 22.42
C ARG A 76 16.20 -1.23 22.50
N SER A 77 17.14 -1.95 21.88
CA SER A 77 18.56 -1.58 21.82
C SER A 77 18.82 -0.31 21.00
N LYS A 78 17.92 0.05 20.09
CA LYS A 78 17.97 1.23 19.21
C LYS A 78 17.01 2.35 19.67
N LYS A 79 16.44 2.27 20.89
CA LYS A 79 15.47 3.27 21.42
C LYS A 79 15.97 4.73 21.41
N HIS A 80 17.29 4.93 21.44
CA HIS A 80 17.90 6.26 21.39
C HIS A 80 17.73 6.94 20.01
N LEU A 81 17.23 6.22 19.00
CA LEU A 81 16.88 6.72 17.68
C LEU A 81 15.36 6.94 17.51
N ASP A 82 14.54 6.49 18.48
CA ASP A 82 13.08 6.64 18.44
C ASP A 82 12.66 7.87 19.24
N ILE A 83 12.11 8.88 18.56
CA ILE A 83 11.67 10.12 19.21
C ILE A 83 10.59 9.87 20.27
N ASN A 84 9.73 8.86 20.08
CA ASN A 84 8.68 8.51 21.04
C ASN A 84 9.25 7.91 22.33
N SER A 85 10.48 7.37 22.27
CA SER A 85 11.20 6.86 23.43
C SER A 85 11.98 7.96 24.18
N ILE A 86 12.18 9.12 23.55
CA ILE A 86 12.93 10.27 24.10
C ILE A 86 11.98 11.31 24.67
N LEU A 87 10.88 11.60 23.96
CA LEU A 87 9.91 12.61 24.30
C LEU A 87 8.54 11.97 24.52
N LYS A 88 7.88 12.36 25.59
CA LYS A 88 6.46 12.06 25.79
C LYS A 88 5.64 13.01 24.93
N ILE A 89 5.25 12.54 23.74
CA ILE A 89 4.38 13.28 22.83
C ILE A 89 2.96 12.79 23.05
N ASP A 90 2.07 13.69 23.44
CA ASP A 90 0.64 13.41 23.49
C ASP A 90 0.04 13.72 22.12
N VAL A 91 -0.43 12.69 21.42
CA VAL A 91 -1.00 12.81 20.08
C VAL A 91 -2.48 12.47 20.17
N SER A 92 -3.33 13.42 19.81
CA SER A 92 -4.77 13.20 19.72
C SER A 92 -5.09 12.13 18.67
N GLU A 93 -6.12 11.33 18.91
CA GLU A 93 -6.62 10.40 17.90
C GLU A 93 -6.99 11.13 16.60
N SER A 94 -6.51 10.59 15.48
CA SER A 94 -6.89 11.06 14.16
C SER A 94 -8.08 10.27 13.65
N HIS A 95 -9.08 10.96 13.10
CA HIS A 95 -10.25 10.34 12.50
C HIS A 95 -10.27 10.57 10.99
N GLU A 96 -10.87 9.62 10.27
CA GLU A 96 -11.10 9.83 8.85
C GLU A 96 -12.08 10.98 8.60
N PRO A 97 -11.81 11.81 7.58
CA PRO A 97 -12.72 12.88 7.18
C PRO A 97 -14.11 12.35 6.88
N LYS A 98 -15.14 13.06 7.37
CA LYS A 98 -16.54 12.67 7.18
C LYS A 98 -16.86 12.50 5.69
N GLY A 99 -17.50 11.39 5.35
CA GLY A 99 -17.90 11.06 3.97
C GLY A 99 -16.78 10.51 3.08
N CYS A 100 -15.52 10.53 3.53
CA CYS A 100 -14.42 9.90 2.80
C CYS A 100 -14.59 8.37 2.77
N GLN A 101 -14.39 7.76 1.60
CA GLN A 101 -14.50 6.32 1.39
C GLN A 101 -13.14 5.66 1.08
N CYS A 102 -12.02 6.34 1.38
CA CYS A 102 -10.66 5.83 1.14
C CYS A 102 -10.43 4.42 1.73
N GLY A 103 -10.96 4.12 2.92
CA GLY A 103 -10.83 2.78 3.50
C GLY A 103 -11.47 1.66 2.67
N TYR A 104 -12.52 1.96 1.89
CA TYR A 104 -13.09 0.98 0.95
C TYR A 104 -12.25 0.85 -0.33
N VAL A 105 -11.68 1.97 -0.79
CA VAL A 105 -10.79 2.00 -1.97
C VAL A 105 -9.50 1.23 -1.68
N LEU A 106 -8.87 1.44 -0.53
CA LEU A 106 -7.65 0.74 -0.10
C LEU A 106 -7.85 -0.78 0.05
N ARG A 107 -9.08 -1.22 0.34
CA ARG A 107 -9.42 -2.65 0.42
C ARG A 107 -9.84 -3.26 -0.91
N GLY A 108 -9.87 -2.48 -2.00
CA GLY A 108 -10.35 -2.93 -3.30
C GLY A 108 -11.85 -3.22 -3.35
N ILE A 109 -12.63 -2.76 -2.36
CA ILE A 109 -14.10 -2.94 -2.30
C ILE A 109 -14.80 -1.94 -3.21
N LYS A 110 -14.20 -0.75 -3.40
CA LYS A 110 -14.70 0.31 -4.27
C LYS A 110 -13.61 0.88 -5.15
N ILE A 111 -13.95 1.27 -6.37
CA ILE A 111 -13.12 2.14 -7.19
C ILE A 111 -13.37 3.63 -6.84
N PRO A 112 -12.42 4.54 -7.10
CA PRO A 112 -12.54 5.95 -6.72
C PRO A 112 -13.82 6.63 -7.21
N THR A 113 -14.31 6.31 -8.41
CA THR A 113 -15.53 6.89 -9.00
C THR A 113 -16.83 6.51 -8.26
N GLU A 114 -16.81 5.47 -7.44
CA GLU A 114 -17.94 5.10 -6.57
C GLU A 114 -18.00 5.93 -5.28
N CYS A 115 -16.95 6.71 -5.00
CA CYS A 115 -16.92 7.62 -3.86
C CYS A 115 -17.73 8.88 -4.17
N LYS A 116 -18.70 9.23 -3.33
CA LYS A 116 -19.56 10.40 -3.53
C LYS A 116 -18.81 11.74 -3.58
N LEU A 117 -17.61 11.80 -2.99
CA LEU A 117 -16.77 13.00 -2.95
C LEU A 117 -15.80 13.11 -4.12
N PHE A 118 -15.49 12.01 -4.81
CA PHE A 118 -14.45 11.94 -5.83
C PHE A 118 -14.74 12.89 -7.00
N GLY A 119 -13.76 13.70 -7.37
CA GLY A 119 -13.84 14.67 -8.47
C GLY A 119 -14.84 15.81 -8.27
N LYS A 120 -15.44 15.90 -7.07
CA LYS A 120 -16.37 16.96 -6.67
C LYS A 120 -15.75 17.75 -5.52
N ALA A 121 -16.10 17.39 -4.29
CA ALA A 121 -15.54 18.01 -3.09
C ALA A 121 -14.11 17.54 -2.78
N CYS A 122 -13.68 16.41 -3.36
CA CYS A 122 -12.33 15.86 -3.21
C CYS A 122 -11.63 15.87 -4.57
N THR A 123 -10.68 16.80 -4.75
CA THR A 123 -9.81 16.94 -5.93
C THR A 123 -8.35 17.03 -5.48
N PRO A 124 -7.35 16.96 -6.38
CA PRO A 124 -5.95 17.17 -6.00
C PRO A 124 -5.69 18.54 -5.35
N GLU A 125 -6.38 19.59 -5.80
CA GLU A 125 -6.27 20.95 -5.25
C GLU A 125 -6.99 21.10 -3.90
N HIS A 126 -8.10 20.36 -3.72
CA HIS A 126 -8.89 20.35 -2.48
C HIS A 126 -9.08 18.90 -2.00
N PRO A 127 -8.02 18.24 -1.50
CA PRO A 127 -8.11 16.83 -1.18
C PRO A 127 -8.82 16.64 0.17
N VAL A 128 -9.84 15.79 0.18
CA VAL A 128 -10.51 15.37 1.42
C VAL A 128 -9.79 14.19 2.05
N GLY A 129 -9.52 13.14 1.29
CA GLY A 129 -8.94 11.89 1.79
C GLY A 129 -7.48 11.67 1.38
N ALA A 130 -6.76 10.85 2.14
CA ALA A 130 -5.33 10.56 1.89
C ALA A 130 -5.06 9.98 0.49
N CYS A 131 -5.98 9.19 -0.07
CA CYS A 131 -5.81 8.63 -1.41
C CYS A 131 -5.84 9.68 -2.54
N MET A 132 -6.30 10.92 -2.27
CA MET A 132 -6.23 12.05 -3.22
C MET A 132 -4.96 12.90 -3.03
N VAL A 133 -4.33 12.84 -1.85
CA VAL A 133 -3.08 13.57 -1.54
C VAL A 133 -1.86 12.82 -2.03
N SER A 134 -1.83 11.50 -1.82
CA SER A 134 -0.65 10.68 -2.14
C SER A 134 -0.45 10.56 -3.65
N THR A 135 0.81 10.65 -4.10
CA THR A 135 1.20 10.40 -5.50
C THR A 135 0.94 8.96 -5.94
N GLU A 136 0.93 8.02 -4.99
CA GLU A 136 0.59 6.61 -5.19
C GLU A 136 -0.89 6.31 -4.89
N GLY A 137 -1.66 7.32 -4.47
CA GLY A 137 -3.05 7.16 -4.08
C GLY A 137 -3.94 6.83 -5.27
N SER A 138 -4.76 5.77 -5.15
CA SER A 138 -5.65 5.35 -6.24
C SER A 138 -6.62 6.45 -6.68
N CYS A 139 -7.10 7.31 -5.77
CA CYS A 139 -7.96 8.43 -6.15
C CYS A 139 -7.19 9.48 -6.96
N ALA A 140 -5.99 9.87 -6.54
CA ALA A 140 -5.17 10.82 -7.28
C ALA A 140 -4.82 10.28 -8.68
N ALA A 141 -4.43 9.01 -8.77
CA ALA A 141 -4.15 8.33 -10.03
C ALA A 141 -5.39 8.29 -10.94
N TYR A 142 -6.55 7.85 -10.42
CA TYR A 142 -7.79 7.87 -11.19
C TYR A 142 -8.10 9.27 -11.70
N TYR A 143 -8.09 10.29 -10.85
CA TYR A 143 -8.41 11.67 -11.25
C TYR A 143 -7.49 12.18 -12.36
N LYS A 144 -6.18 11.93 -12.23
CA LYS A 144 -5.16 12.36 -13.19
C LYS A 144 -5.39 11.75 -14.59
N TYR A 145 -5.76 10.47 -14.65
CA TYR A 145 -5.84 9.74 -15.92
C TYR A 145 -7.27 9.55 -16.45
N SER A 146 -8.31 9.79 -15.65
CA SER A 146 -9.72 9.71 -16.08
C SER A 146 -10.18 10.96 -16.85
N GLY A 147 -9.43 12.07 -16.80
CA GLY A 147 -9.75 13.32 -17.51
C GLY A 147 -9.78 13.23 -19.04
N SER A 148 -9.35 12.10 -19.61
CA SER A 148 -9.38 11.82 -21.06
C SER A 148 -10.60 11.01 -21.52
N MET A 149 -11.51 10.62 -20.61
CA MET A 149 -12.82 10.05 -20.96
C MET A 149 -13.89 11.13 -20.79
N LYS A 150 -13.97 12.03 -21.77
CA LYS A 150 -15.19 12.80 -22.06
C LYS A 150 -15.92 12.15 -23.22
#